data_AF-A0A385BKR2-F1
#
_entry.id   AF-A0A385BKR2-F1
#
_cell.length_a   1.000
_cell.length_b   1.000
_cell.length_c   1.000
_cell.angle_alpha   90.00
_cell.angle_beta   90.00
_cell.angle_gamma   90.00
#
_symmetry.space_group_name_H-M   'P 1'
#
loop_
_entity.id
_entity.type
_entity.pdbx_description
1 polymer ?
#
loop_
_entity_poly.entity_id
_entity_poly.type
_entity_poly.pdbx_seq_one_letter_code
_entity_poly.pdbx_strand_id
1 'polypeptide(L)' 'MGFTDKKVSIKKAIIALAKNDIEINDTEAAVILDFLYFMSKNYNKPKDGKEVETLKRNRTSKKMPKKVPKQGI' A
#
# COMPACT_ATOMS: atom_id res chain seq x y z
N MET A 1 15.17 13.60 -3.55
CA MET A 1 14.65 13.03 -4.82
C MET A 1 13.14 13.08 -4.74
N GLY A 2 12.45 13.92 -5.51
CA GLY A 2 11.03 14.18 -5.27
C GLY A 2 10.12 13.03 -5.70
N PHE A 3 9.82 12.08 -4.81
CA PHE A 3 8.72 11.14 -5.05
C PHE A 3 7.40 11.90 -4.93
N THR A 4 6.63 11.96 -6.02
CA THR A 4 5.34 12.69 -6.08
C THR A 4 4.16 11.84 -5.59
N ASP A 5 4.25 10.52 -5.68
CA ASP A 5 3.23 9.55 -5.22
C ASP A 5 3.51 9.05 -3.78
N LYS A 6 3.84 9.96 -2.87
CA LYS A 6 4.02 9.59 -1.46
C LYS A 6 2.66 9.50 -0.77
N LYS A 7 2.24 8.28 -0.45
CA LYS A 7 1.06 8.00 0.38
C LYS A 7 1.24 8.38 1.86
N VAL A 8 2.48 8.56 2.30
CA VAL A 8 2.83 8.96 3.67
C VAL A 8 3.36 10.40 3.64
N SER A 9 2.79 11.26 4.49
CA SER A 9 3.27 12.64 4.65
C SER A 9 4.45 12.71 5.63
N ILE A 10 5.25 13.77 5.54
CA ILE A 10 6.38 14.05 6.46
C ILE A 10 5.92 13.98 7.93
N LYS A 11 4.82 14.66 8.28
CA LYS A 11 4.24 14.63 9.64
C LYS A 11 3.91 13.21 10.11
N LYS A 12 3.36 12.36 9.23
CA LYS A 12 3.06 10.96 9.59
C LYS A 12 4.34 10.16 9.83
N ALA A 13 5.40 10.42 9.06
CA ALA A 13 6.69 9.78 9.26
C ALA A 13 7.30 10.17 10.61
N ILE A 14 7.29 11.46 10.96
CA ILE A 14 7.76 11.96 12.26
C ILE A 14 6.99 11.30 13.41
N ILE A 15 5.66 11.28 13.36
CA ILE A 15 4.83 10.63 14.39
C ILE A 15 5.14 9.13 14.50
N ALA A 16 5.37 8.44 13.39
CA ALA A 16 5.70 7.02 13.40
C ALA A 16 7.07 6.74 14.04
N LEU A 17 8.06 7.60 13.80
CA LEU A 17 9.40 7.48 14.37
C LEU A 17 9.44 7.87 15.85
N ALA A 18 8.72 8.92 16.24
CA ALA A 18 8.58 9.32 17.64
C ALA A 18 7.94 8.23 18.52
N LYS A 19 7.04 7.41 17.98
CA LYS A 19 6.49 6.22 18.68
C LYS A 19 7.54 5.16 19.03
N ASN A 20 8.71 5.24 18.44
CA ASN A 20 9.85 4.34 18.67
C ASN A 20 11.01 5.10 19.34
N ASP A 21 10.72 6.23 20.00
CA ASP A 21 11.71 7.10 20.66
C ASP A 21 12.78 7.65 19.70
N ILE A 22 12.45 7.79 18.41
CA ILE A 22 13.29 8.40 17.38
C ILE A 22 12.75 9.80 17.09
N GLU A 23 13.36 10.80 17.73
CA GLU A 23 13.06 12.21 17.47
C GLU A 23 13.84 12.72 16.25
N ILE A 24 13.11 13.29 15.29
CA ILE A 24 13.67 13.84 14.05
C ILE A 24 12.91 15.08 13.60
N ASN A 25 13.57 15.92 12.80
CA ASN A 25 12.97 17.09 12.17
C ASN A 25 12.39 16.80 10.75
N ASP A 26 11.76 17.81 10.15
CA ASP A 26 11.15 17.69 8.81
C ASP A 26 12.17 17.33 7.71
N THR A 27 13.39 17.86 7.80
CA THR A 27 14.46 17.61 6.82
C THR A 27 14.93 16.16 6.88
N GLU A 28 15.18 15.65 8.09
CA GLU A 28 15.55 14.26 8.34
C GLU A 28 14.44 13.30 7.91
N ALA A 29 13.19 13.63 8.24
CA ALA A 29 12.03 12.85 7.84
C ALA A 29 11.90 12.78 6.32
N ALA A 30 12.17 13.88 5.61
CA ALA A 30 12.15 13.91 4.15
C ALA A 30 13.21 12.98 3.54
N VAL A 31 14.44 12.99 4.08
CA VAL A 31 15.54 12.12 3.61
C VAL A 31 15.24 10.65 3.85
N ILE A 32 14.80 10.29 5.06
CA ILE A 32 14.45 8.91 5.40
C ILE A 32 13.31 8.42 4.52
N LEU A 33 12.26 9.24 4.35
CA LEU A 33 11.12 8.88 3.55
C LEU A 33 11.50 8.70 2.07
N ASP A 34 12.33 9.59 1.51
CA ASP A 34 12.89 9.45 0.16
C ASP A 34 13.65 8.12 0.01
N PHE A 35 14.51 7.79 0.98
CA PHE A 35 15.28 6.56 0.96
C PHE A 35 14.40 5.31 0.97
N LEU A 36 13.39 5.27 1.83
CA LEU A 36 12.45 4.14 1.91
C LEU A 36 11.63 3.98 0.63
N TYR A 37 11.18 5.10 0.04
CA TYR A 37 10.50 5.06 -1.26
C TYR A 37 11.44 4.58 -2.37
N PHE A 38 12.68 5.06 -2.40
CA PHE A 38 13.69 4.60 -3.34
C PHE A 38 13.89 3.08 -3.25
N MET A 39 14.08 2.56 -2.04
CA MET A 39 14.21 1.12 -1.81
C MET A 39 12.97 0.37 -2.30
N SER A 40 11.76 0.81 -1.93
CA SER A 40 10.52 0.14 -2.35
C SER A 40 10.33 0.05 -3.87
N LYS A 41 10.73 1.10 -4.60
CA LYS A 41 10.60 1.19 -6.05
C LYS A 41 11.65 0.39 -6.80
N ASN A 42 12.80 0.13 -6.18
CA ASN A 42 13.89 -0.61 -6.79
C ASN A 42 13.93 -2.08 -6.35
N TYR A 43 13.41 -2.41 -5.16
CA TYR A 43 13.38 -3.77 -4.62
C TYR A 43 12.44 -4.70 -5.41
N ASN A 44 11.33 -4.17 -5.92
CA ASN A 44 10.34 -4.94 -6.70
C ASN A 44 10.57 -4.90 -8.21
N LYS A 45 11.70 -4.36 -8.71
CA LYS A 45 12.01 -4.49 -10.13
C LYS A 45 12.42 -5.94 -10.37
N PRO A 46 11.64 -6.75 -11.11
CA PRO A 46 12.12 -8.04 -11.53
C PRO A 46 13.42 -7.81 -12.29
N LYS A 47 14.48 -8.54 -11.94
CA LYS A 47 15.77 -8.43 -12.64
C LYS A 47 15.65 -8.75 -14.14
N ASP A 48 14.55 -9.35 -14.57
CA ASP A 48 14.24 -9.63 -15.96
C ASP A 48 12.74 -9.43 -16.21
N GLY A 49 12.36 -8.32 -16.85
CA GLY A 49 11.20 -8.11 -17.74
C GLY A 49 9.82 -8.78 -17.48
N LYS A 50 9.54 -9.37 -16.33
CA LYS A 50 8.29 -10.06 -16.05
C LYS A 50 7.39 -9.14 -15.24
N GLU A 51 6.42 -8.59 -15.95
CA GLU A 51 5.29 -7.84 -15.44
C GLU A 51 4.81 -8.43 -14.10
N VAL A 52 4.79 -7.60 -13.06
CA VAL A 52 4.36 -7.99 -11.71
C VAL A 52 2.92 -8.46 -11.83
N GLU A 53 2.66 -9.75 -11.66
CA GLU A 53 1.29 -10.27 -11.54
C GLU A 53 0.60 -9.50 -10.40
N THR A 54 -0.30 -8.61 -10.79
CA THR A 54 -1.13 -7.90 -9.84
C THR A 54 -1.96 -8.94 -9.09
N LEU A 55 -1.87 -8.93 -7.76
CA LEU A 55 -2.66 -9.80 -6.89
C LEU A 55 -4.15 -9.64 -7.24
N LYS A 56 -4.69 -10.57 -8.03
CA LYS A 56 -6.11 -10.61 -8.37
C LYS A 56 -6.88 -10.79 -7.07
N ARG A 57 -7.51 -9.70 -6.65
CA ARG A 57 -8.33 -9.62 -5.44
C ARG A 57 -9.58 -10.48 -5.67
N ASN A 58 -9.55 -11.73 -5.21
CA ASN A 58 -10.69 -12.63 -5.26
C ASN A 58 -11.79 -12.13 -4.30
N ARG A 59 -12.62 -11.20 -4.75
CA ARG A 59 -13.87 -10.85 -4.05
C ARG A 59 -14.84 -12.02 -4.25
N THR A 60 -15.18 -12.72 -3.17
CA THR A 60 -16.34 -13.61 -3.14
C THR A 60 -17.60 -12.75 -3.33
N SER A 61 -18.20 -12.82 -4.51
CA SER A 61 -19.55 -12.31 -4.71
C SER A 61 -20.47 -13.09 -3.77
N LYS A 62 -21.10 -12.41 -2.81
CA LYS A 62 -22.21 -13.00 -2.02
C LYS A 62 -23.24 -13.47 -3.05
N LYS A 63 -23.34 -14.80 -3.27
CA LYS A 63 -24.46 -15.37 -4.04
C LYS A 63 -25.74 -14.94 -3.32
N MET A 64 -26.54 -14.10 -3.98
CA MET A 64 -27.90 -13.83 -3.52
C MET A 64 -28.65 -15.18 -3.40
N PRO A 65 -29.40 -15.42 -2.33
CA PRO A 65 -30.17 -16.64 -2.20
C PRO A 65 -31.21 -16.69 -3.32
N LYS A 66 -31.21 -17.80 -4.08
CA LYS A 66 -32.22 -18.06 -5.12
C LYS A 66 -33.59 -18.07 -4.46
N LYS A 67 -34.48 -17.14 -4.86
CA LYS A 67 -35.91 -17.27 -4.55
C LYS A 67 -36.42 -18.54 -5.24
N VAL A 68 -36.82 -19.52 -4.44
CA VAL A 68 -37.49 -20.73 -4.91
C VAL A 68 -38.90 -20.33 -5.36
N PRO A 69 -39.38 -20.73 -6.55
CA PRO A 69 -40.77 -20.51 -6.92
C PRO A 69 -41.65 -21.41 -6.05
N LYS A 70 -42.63 -20.84 -5.35
CA LYS A 70 -43.70 -21.63 -4.72
C LYS A 70 -44.60 -22.16 -5.84
N GLN A 71 -44.62 -23.47 -6.02
CA GLN A 71 -45.69 -24.18 -6.72
C GLN A 71 -46.67 -24.75 -5.68
N GLY A 72 -47.97 -24.66 -6.00
CA GLY A 72 -49.08 -25.33 -5.31
C GLY A 72 -49.90 -24.39 -4.41
N ILE A 73 -51.24 -24.42 -4.38
CA ILE A 73 -52.29 -25.22 -5.04
C ILE A 73 -53.46 -24.24 -5.25
#